data_AF-A0A0H3NBN8-F1
#
_entry.id   AF-A0A0H3NBN8-F1
#
_cell.length_a   1.000
_cell.length_b   1.000
_cell.length_c   1.000
_cell.angle_alpha   90.00
_cell.angle_beta   90.00
_cell.angle_gamma   90.00
#
_symmetry.space_group_name_H-M   'P 1'
#
loop_
_entity.id
_entity.type
_entity.pdbx_description
1 polymer ?
#
loop_
_entity_poly.entity_id
_entity_poly.type
_entity_poly.pdbx_seq_one_letter_code
_entity_poly.pdbx_strand_id
1 'polypeptide(L)'
;MIESRCGILCYECGYKEKVNCKGCTDIEKPFWGEQCPVKSCCEDKNLIHCGLCDTFPCEMLNQFAYDKEQGDDGKRISQCKKWAVLAL
;
A
#
# COMPACT_ATOMS: atom_id res chain seq x y z
N MET A 1 -3.40 12.03 -6.68
CA MET A 1 -3.81 11.63 -5.31
C MET A 1 -3.46 10.15 -5.14
N ILE A 2 -2.95 9.77 -3.97
CA ILE A 2 -2.66 8.37 -3.63
C ILE A 2 -3.66 7.88 -2.59
N GLU A 3 -3.91 6.56 -2.53
CA GLU A 3 -4.90 5.97 -1.63
C GLU A 3 -4.30 5.07 -0.56
N SER A 4 -3.10 4.56 -0.80
CA SER A 4 -2.39 3.71 0.13
C SER A 4 -0.88 3.84 -0.01
N ARG A 5 -0.16 3.34 0.98
CA ARG A 5 1.30 3.32 0.94
C ARG A 5 1.85 2.24 0.00
N CYS A 6 1.15 1.12 -0.15
CA CYS A 6 1.62 -0.05 -0.89
C CYS A 6 1.21 -0.08 -2.38
N GLY A 7 0.29 0.79 -2.82
CA GLY A 7 -0.23 0.76 -4.19
C GLY A 7 -1.62 0.14 -4.34
N ILE A 8 -2.22 -0.39 -3.27
CA ILE A 8 -3.62 -0.82 -3.29
C ILE A 8 -4.51 0.42 -3.48
N LEU A 9 -5.52 0.29 -4.34
CA LEU A 9 -6.59 1.26 -4.47
C LEU A 9 -7.64 0.96 -3.40
N CYS A 10 -7.79 1.85 -2.43
CA CYS A 10 -8.73 1.65 -1.32
C CYS A 10 -10.18 1.69 -1.80
N TYR A 11 -10.51 2.38 -2.89
CA TYR A 11 -11.86 2.34 -3.46
C TYR A 11 -12.23 0.97 -4.05
N GLU A 12 -11.25 0.16 -4.45
CA GLU A 12 -11.46 -1.22 -4.94
C GLU A 12 -11.40 -2.26 -3.80
N CYS A 13 -11.06 -1.83 -2.58
CA CYS A 13 -10.92 -2.73 -1.44
C CYS A 13 -12.29 -3.14 -0.90
N GLY A 14 -12.72 -4.37 -1.21
CA GLY A 14 -14.00 -4.93 -0.75
C GLY A 14 -14.16 -5.08 0.78
N TYR A 15 -13.09 -4.88 1.56
CA TYR A 15 -13.18 -4.83 3.02
C TYR A 15 -13.55 -3.44 3.55
N LYS A 16 -13.34 -2.37 2.77
CA LYS A 16 -13.46 -0.99 3.25
C LYS A 16 -14.82 -0.72 3.88
N GLU A 17 -15.89 -1.04 3.16
CA GLU A 17 -17.26 -0.87 3.65
C GLU A 17 -17.61 -1.89 4.73
N LYS A 18 -17.20 -3.16 4.56
CA LYS A 18 -17.52 -4.27 5.48
C LYS A 18 -17.04 -4.02 6.91
N VAL A 19 -15.87 -3.37 7.05
CA VAL A 19 -15.26 -3.08 8.36
C VAL A 19 -15.26 -1.60 8.71
N ASN A 20 -15.98 -0.77 7.96
CA ASN A 20 -16.00 0.69 8.11
C ASN A 20 -14.58 1.30 8.17
N CYS A 21 -13.67 0.81 7.33
CA CYS A 21 -12.30 1.28 7.25
C CYS A 21 -12.26 2.65 6.55
N LYS A 22 -11.51 3.60 7.11
CA LYS A 22 -11.39 4.97 6.57
C LYS A 22 -10.49 5.05 5.34
N GLY A 23 -9.65 4.05 5.09
CA GLY A 23 -8.65 4.03 4.01
C GLY A 23 -7.23 4.12 4.56
N CYS A 24 -6.24 3.61 3.82
CA CYS A 24 -4.87 3.43 4.32
C CYS A 24 -4.20 4.73 4.79
N THR A 25 -4.52 5.87 4.18
CA THR A 25 -3.98 7.18 4.56
C THR A 25 -4.62 7.73 5.84
N ASP A 26 -5.82 7.26 6.18
CA ASP A 26 -6.67 7.86 7.22
C ASP A 26 -6.87 6.94 8.43
N ILE A 27 -6.24 5.76 8.43
CA ILE A 27 -6.20 4.84 9.56
C ILE A 27 -4.81 4.83 10.20
N GLU A 28 -4.78 4.71 11.52
CA GLU A 28 -3.55 4.43 12.27
C GLU A 28 -3.23 2.93 12.23
N LYS A 29 -4.26 2.08 12.38
CA LYS A 29 -4.15 0.62 12.49
C LYS A 29 -5.05 -0.10 11.48
N PRO A 30 -4.56 -1.15 10.78
CA PRO A 30 -5.41 -1.99 9.92
C PRO A 30 -6.33 -2.88 10.76
N PHE A 31 -7.44 -3.34 10.18
CA PHE A 31 -8.38 -4.23 10.88
C PHE A 31 -7.81 -5.63 11.16
N TRP A 32 -6.76 -6.03 10.44
CA TRP A 32 -6.19 -7.39 10.46
C TRP A 32 -4.92 -7.53 11.33
N GLY A 33 -4.49 -6.49 12.03
CA GLY A 33 -3.29 -6.55 12.87
C GLY A 33 -2.96 -5.23 13.55
N GLU A 34 -1.93 -5.22 14.40
CA GLU A 34 -1.51 -4.02 15.14
C GLU A 34 -0.88 -2.94 14.25
N GLN A 35 -0.17 -3.34 13.18
CA GLN A 35 0.38 -2.41 12.20
C GLN A 35 0.38 -3.02 10.80
N CYS A 36 0.35 -2.17 9.78
CA CYS A 36 0.72 -2.56 8.43
C CYS A 36 2.22 -2.28 8.24
N PRO A 37 3.07 -3.30 7.98
CA PRO A 37 4.51 -3.11 7.90
C PRO A 37 4.90 -2.23 6.70
N VAL A 38 4.17 -2.32 5.58
CA VAL A 38 4.42 -1.48 4.40
C VAL A 38 4.07 -0.01 4.67
N LYS A 39 2.96 0.24 5.39
CA LYS A 39 2.58 1.60 5.80
C LYS A 39 3.61 2.20 6.73
N SER A 40 3.98 1.45 7.77
CA SER A 40 4.96 1.88 8.79
C SER A 40 6.29 2.22 8.12
N CYS A 41 6.80 1.33 7.27
CA CYS A 41 8.06 1.56 6.53
C CYS A 41 8.03 2.83 5.66
N CYS A 42 6.91 3.13 4.99
CA CYS A 42 6.79 4.37 4.22
C CYS A 42 6.79 5.60 5.14
N GLU A 43 6.03 5.55 6.24
CA GLU A 43 5.89 6.68 7.16
C GLU A 43 7.20 6.96 7.92
N ASP A 44 7.91 5.93 8.37
CA ASP A 44 9.24 6.05 8.99
C ASP A 44 10.28 6.67 8.05
N LYS A 45 10.18 6.34 6.74
CA LYS A 45 11.05 6.91 5.69
C LYS A 45 10.55 8.25 5.15
N ASN A 46 9.46 8.80 5.68
CA ASN A 46 8.79 10.00 5.15
C ASN A 46 8.42 9.90 3.66
N LEU A 47 8.08 8.71 3.19
CA LEU A 47 7.66 8.43 1.82
C LEU A 47 6.13 8.41 1.73
N ILE A 48 5.60 9.07 0.69
CA ILE A 48 4.15 9.09 0.44
C ILE A 48 3.63 7.70 0.07
N HIS A 49 4.38 6.92 -0.71
CA HIS A 49 4.09 5.53 -1.06
C HIS A 49 5.38 4.81 -1.47
N CYS A 50 5.35 3.46 -1.55
CA CYS A 50 6.52 2.64 -1.86
C CYS A 50 7.18 2.98 -3.21
N GLY A 51 6.41 3.49 -4.17
CA GLY A 51 6.93 3.88 -5.49
C GLY A 51 7.99 4.99 -5.45
N LEU A 52 8.15 5.70 -4.33
CA LEU A 52 9.20 6.70 -4.12
C LEU A 52 10.41 6.14 -3.34
N CYS A 53 10.38 4.86 -2.97
CA CYS A 53 11.48 4.22 -2.26
C CYS A 53 12.64 3.94 -3.23
N ASP A 54 13.86 4.19 -2.79
CA ASP A 54 15.11 3.90 -3.48
C ASP A 54 15.27 2.42 -3.86
N THR A 55 14.84 1.51 -2.99
CA THR A 55 14.87 0.06 -3.22
C THR A 55 13.59 -0.48 -3.86
N PHE A 56 12.81 0.33 -4.57
CA PHE A 56 11.51 -0.09 -5.12
C PHE A 56 11.65 -0.95 -6.40
N PRO A 57 10.90 -2.06 -6.55
CA PRO A 57 10.08 -2.71 -5.52
C PRO A 57 10.94 -3.57 -4.58
N CYS A 58 10.81 -3.35 -3.27
CA CYS A 58 11.56 -4.11 -2.27
C CYS A 58 10.92 -5.47 -1.99
N GLU A 59 11.65 -6.36 -1.31
CA GLU A 59 11.16 -7.70 -0.97
C GLU A 59 9.84 -7.66 -0.19
N MET A 60 9.73 -6.80 0.83
CA MET A 60 8.50 -6.65 1.62
C MET A 60 7.29 -6.33 0.74
N LEU A 61 7.43 -5.40 -0.22
CA LEU A 61 6.33 -5.08 -1.12
C LEU A 61 6.00 -6.25 -2.06
N ASN A 62 7.01 -6.97 -2.56
CA ASN A 62 6.81 -8.15 -3.40
C ASN A 62 6.07 -9.25 -2.64
N GLN A 63 6.43 -9.54 -1.38
CA GLN A 63 5.73 -10.51 -0.54
C GLN A 63 4.24 -10.16 -0.42
N PHE A 64 3.92 -8.89 -0.21
CA PHE A 64 2.53 -8.42 -0.16
C PHE A 64 1.82 -8.54 -1.51
N ALA A 65 2.50 -8.24 -2.62
CA ALA A 65 1.91 -8.24 -3.96
C ALA A 65 1.66 -9.66 -4.51
N TYR A 66 2.49 -10.63 -4.11
CA TYR A 66 2.47 -12.01 -4.58
C TYR A 66 2.13 -13.03 -3.48
N ASP A 67 1.56 -12.57 -2.37
CA ASP A 67 1.01 -13.46 -1.35
C ASP A 67 -0.03 -14.40 -2.00
N LYS A 68 -0.02 -15.68 -1.61
CA LYS A 68 -0.83 -16.72 -2.26
C LYS A 68 -2.34 -16.50 -2.06
N GLU A 69 -2.73 -15.88 -0.96
CA GLU A 69 -4.15 -15.73 -0.58
C GLU A 69 -4.65 -14.29 -0.75
N GLN A 70 -3.79 -13.31 -0.44
CA GLN A 70 -4.13 -11.88 -0.39
C GLN A 70 -3.32 -11.02 -1.37
N GLY A 71 -2.48 -11.66 -2.19
CA GLY A 71 -1.74 -11.00 -3.26
C GLY A 71 -2.67 -10.47 -4.35
N ASP A 72 -2.14 -9.56 -5.16
CA ASP A 72 -2.84 -8.98 -6.30
C ASP A 72 -2.07 -9.14 -7.61
N ASP A 73 -1.18 -10.13 -7.66
CA ASP A 73 -0.35 -10.47 -8.82
C ASP A 73 0.45 -9.26 -9.35
N GLY A 74 1.00 -8.46 -8.43
CA GLY A 74 1.83 -7.30 -8.77
C GLY A 74 1.05 -6.03 -9.15
N LYS A 75 -0.29 -6.03 -9.07
CA LYS A 75 -1.10 -4.83 -9.40
C LYS A 75 -0.72 -3.63 -8.52
N ARG A 76 -0.49 -3.82 -7.22
CA ARG A 76 -0.07 -2.72 -6.33
C ARG A 76 1.29 -2.13 -6.70
N ILE A 77 2.22 -2.96 -7.19
CA ILE A 77 3.53 -2.51 -7.68
C ILE A 77 3.34 -1.66 -8.93
N SER A 78 2.51 -2.12 -9.87
CA SER A 78 2.17 -1.35 -11.08
C SER A 78 1.52 -0.02 -10.74
N GLN A 79 0.65 0.03 -9.73
CA GLN A 79 0.03 1.27 -9.27
C GLN A 79 1.03 2.22 -8.62
N CYS A 80 1.97 1.71 -7.81
CA CYS A 80 3.06 2.51 -7.26
C CYS A 80 3.91 3.17 -8.37
N LYS A 81 4.20 2.46 -9.47
CA LYS A 81 4.90 3.03 -10.63
C LYS A 81 4.12 4.20 -11.25
N LYS A 82 2.79 4.06 -11.42
CA LYS A 82 1.94 5.13 -11.93
C LYS A 82 1.95 6.37 -11.03
N TRP A 83 1.85 6.17 -9.72
CA TRP A 83 1.90 7.28 -8.76
C TRP A 83 3.26 7.98 -8.72
N ALA A 84 4.36 7.23 -8.85
CA ALA A 84 5.71 7.81 -8.85
C ALA A 84 5.93 8.78 -10.03
N VAL A 85 5.36 8.49 -11.21
CA VAL A 85 5.46 9.34 -12.40
C VAL A 85 4.71 10.67 -12.22
N LEU A 86 3.64 10.69 -11.42
CA LEU A 86 2.81 11.87 -11.16
C LEU A 86 3.31 12.73 -9.99
N ALA A 87 4.39 12.32 -9.33
CA ALA A 87 4.99 13.02 -8.20
C ALA A 87 6.16 13.95 -8.59
N LEU A 88 6.44 14.06 -9.89
CA LEU A 88 7.35 15.04 -10.52
C LEU A 88 6.53 16.18 -11.13
#